data_AF-A0A067SDT4-F1
#
_entry.id   AF-A0A067SDT4-F1
#
_cell.length_a   1.000
_cell.length_b   1.000
_cell.length_c   1.000
_cell.angle_alpha   90.00
_cell.angle_beta   90.00
_cell.angle_gamma   90.00
#
_symmetry.space_group_name_H-M   'P 1'
#
loop_
_entity.id
_entity.type
_entity.pdbx_description
1 polymer ?
#
loop_
_entity_poly.entity_id
_entity_poly.type
_entity_poly.pdbx_seq_one_letter_code
_entity_poly.pdbx_strand_id
1 'polypeptide(L)'
;MAIPAQEAMRPWLESTSELATELWQKDLESLCLDAKHRFPDIVWRTKTELGDSDNPKASRKIWGHLELKPNSPGETFDLPFLPKDFCDYSALSHDLLQLYTATSIKLEDENGIDISTQQERLDSLRKDVVYMWRSRLYSDVRIALSSLEDDQLYSFPSHCFLLSSRSPYFRRVLARASRRGPNSSNEPSIIQLTLPTKHFTPAALHFILGYLYTGTLRFSHRGFDLVTALSIFSGSLYLQLPALQELILAEITVEMLHGMYHAFLPDPEYSSLVSGNWTTAVNLGCLCRICARRVPRVLQFALEEGNNNDLLERGARRALVGLFGEGWCIEEFAALPDNITGSILTNIREMVTASNVLPMLFAAELALIRLEDRQKDWGPIVESSILSVRGLIDNVLCANAGTCFETQTWRDLMDGSNKNVGENAFEKVTWVLKAVLRGANPENASALYQALGSSAHSRSRPFSIWARIGRAQVELQKLDLSASSIQRLKLGETDSLLSSAASFYSCISTPSRIASLSEERANIAGYNPYLSALDLATISLYSLASSRTVTTDYGLYYTRWAVSQETIQESESIRTITRRRSWDSFQNQIEPGHFS
;
A
#
# COMPACT_ATOMS: atom_id res chain seq x y z
N MET A 1 8.68 -5.02 24.34
CA MET A 1 7.96 -5.63 23.21
C MET A 1 8.17 -4.73 22.02
N ALA A 2 8.52 -5.28 20.85
CA ALA A 2 8.67 -4.48 19.64
C ALA A 2 7.30 -3.94 19.21
N ILE A 3 7.24 -2.67 18.82
CA ILE A 3 6.02 -2.02 18.31
C ILE A 3 5.74 -2.60 16.91
N PRO A 4 4.50 -3.02 16.59
CA PRO A 4 4.14 -3.46 15.25
C PRO A 4 4.57 -2.44 14.18
N ALA A 5 5.08 -2.91 13.04
CA ALA A 5 5.61 -2.02 11.99
C ALA A 5 4.61 -0.93 11.57
N GLN A 6 3.31 -1.23 11.51
CA GLN A 6 2.27 -0.25 11.18
C GLN A 6 2.21 0.90 12.19
N GLU A 7 2.20 0.59 13.49
CA GLU A 7 2.13 1.61 14.55
C GLU A 7 3.39 2.46 14.59
N ALA A 8 4.56 1.83 14.38
CA ALA A 8 5.84 2.52 14.32
C ALA A 8 5.92 3.55 13.17
N MET A 9 5.17 3.33 12.08
CA MET A 9 5.20 4.18 10.88
C MET A 9 4.05 5.19 10.81
N ARG A 10 3.05 5.11 11.68
CA ARG A 10 1.91 6.06 11.69
C ARG A 10 2.34 7.52 11.84
N PRO A 11 3.30 7.89 12.72
CA PRO A 11 3.75 9.28 12.83
C PRO A 11 4.32 9.85 11.53
N TRP A 12 4.94 9.01 10.69
CA TRP A 12 5.44 9.45 9.39
C TRP A 12 4.31 9.78 8.41
N LEU A 13 3.23 8.99 8.38
CA LEU A 13 2.04 9.30 7.59
C LEU A 13 1.38 10.60 8.03
N GLU A 14 1.20 10.79 9.34
CA GLU A 14 0.63 12.00 9.93
C GLU A 14 1.47 13.23 9.57
N SER A 15 2.78 13.19 9.84
CA SER A 15 3.71 14.28 9.53
C SER A 15 3.76 14.61 8.03
N THR A 16 3.71 13.61 7.15
CA THR A 16 3.73 13.84 5.70
C THR A 16 2.40 14.44 5.20
N SER A 17 1.28 14.06 5.81
CA SER A 17 -0.04 14.66 5.53
C SER A 17 -0.12 16.12 5.98
N GLU A 18 0.44 16.44 7.14
CA GLU A 18 0.55 17.81 7.64
C GLU A 18 1.43 18.66 6.71
N LEU A 19 2.64 18.18 6.38
CA LEU A 19 3.55 18.85 5.46
C LEU A 19 2.92 19.11 4.09
N ALA A 20 2.18 18.14 3.54
CA ALA A 20 1.47 18.29 2.27
C ALA A 20 0.40 19.40 2.33
N THR A 21 -0.30 19.51 3.47
CA THR A 21 -1.29 20.57 3.72
C THR A 21 -0.61 21.93 3.84
N GLU A 22 0.47 22.05 4.62
CA GLU A 22 1.20 23.30 4.78
C GLU A 22 1.78 23.81 3.45
N LEU A 23 2.35 22.91 2.64
CA LEU A 23 2.87 23.27 1.33
C LEU A 23 1.76 23.73 0.38
N TRP A 24 0.57 23.13 0.47
CA TRP A 24 -0.59 23.60 -0.28
C TRP A 24 -1.00 25.02 0.11
N GLN A 25 -1.06 25.33 1.41
CA GLN A 25 -1.36 26.70 1.87
C GLN A 25 -0.31 27.71 1.40
N LYS A 26 0.98 27.38 1.53
CA LYS A 26 2.09 28.23 1.07
C LYS A 26 2.03 28.50 -0.44
N ASP A 27 1.63 27.50 -1.22
CA ASP A 27 1.47 27.68 -2.67
C ASP A 27 0.26 28.53 -3.04
N LEU A 28 -0.83 28.49 -2.26
CA LEU A 28 -1.98 29.40 -2.43
C LEU A 28 -1.64 30.82 -2.01
N GLU A 29 -0.89 31.01 -0.94
CA GLU A 29 -0.33 32.30 -0.53
C GLU A 29 0.58 32.88 -1.62
N SER A 30 1.54 32.08 -2.11
CA SER A 30 2.42 32.48 -3.20
C SER A 30 1.65 32.83 -4.48
N LEU A 31 0.60 32.07 -4.79
CA LEU A 31 -0.30 32.35 -5.91
C LEU A 31 -1.03 33.70 -5.74
N CYS A 32 -1.48 34.03 -4.52
CA CYS A 32 -2.11 35.33 -4.24
C CYS A 32 -1.12 36.48 -4.43
N LEU A 33 0.09 36.35 -3.88
CA LEU A 33 1.13 37.38 -3.92
C LEU A 33 1.70 37.60 -5.35
N ASP A 34 1.76 36.55 -6.17
CA ASP A 34 2.28 36.57 -7.54
C ASP A 34 1.18 36.43 -8.60
N ALA A 35 -0.08 36.73 -8.25
CA ALA A 35 -1.24 36.51 -9.13
C ALA A 35 -1.07 37.15 -10.52
N LYS A 36 -0.43 38.31 -10.59
CA LYS A 36 -0.11 39.03 -11.84
C LYS A 36 0.61 38.16 -12.88
N HIS A 37 1.46 37.25 -12.42
CA HIS A 37 2.32 36.42 -13.27
C HIS A 37 1.84 34.96 -13.34
N ARG A 38 0.65 34.67 -12.80
CA ARG A 38 0.13 33.31 -12.59
C ARG A 38 -1.25 33.08 -13.22
N PHE A 39 -1.47 33.59 -14.43
CA PHE A 39 -2.75 33.49 -15.16
C PHE A 39 -3.91 34.24 -14.46
N PRO A 40 -3.77 35.56 -14.19
CA PRO A 40 -4.86 36.33 -13.61
C PRO A 40 -5.99 36.52 -14.64
N ASP A 41 -7.23 36.43 -14.19
CA ASP A 41 -8.44 36.65 -14.99
C ASP A 41 -9.23 37.91 -14.53
N ILE A 42 -8.85 38.50 -13.39
CA ILE A 42 -9.46 39.72 -12.84
C ILE A 42 -8.39 40.70 -12.35
N VAL A 43 -8.69 42.00 -12.51
CA VAL A 43 -7.84 43.11 -12.07
C VAL A 43 -8.68 44.17 -11.39
N TRP A 44 -8.40 44.45 -10.12
CA TRP A 44 -8.97 45.57 -9.37
C TRP A 44 -8.07 46.80 -9.47
N ARG A 45 -8.66 47.99 -9.60
CA ARG A 45 -7.93 49.27 -9.60
C ARG A 45 -8.29 50.05 -8.33
N THR A 46 -7.29 50.43 -7.53
CA THR A 46 -7.49 51.25 -6.33
C THR A 46 -7.12 52.72 -6.60
N LYS A 47 -7.78 53.65 -5.91
CA LYS A 47 -7.42 55.08 -5.95
C LYS A 47 -6.18 55.30 -5.09
N THR A 48 -5.26 56.17 -5.53
CA THR A 48 -4.14 56.65 -4.70
C THR A 48 -4.71 57.49 -3.55
N GLU A 49 -4.21 57.32 -2.33
CA GLU A 49 -4.58 58.17 -1.19
C GLU A 49 -4.38 59.64 -1.56
N LEU A 50 -5.36 60.48 -1.22
CA LEU A 50 -5.36 61.91 -1.51
C LEU A 50 -4.14 62.58 -0.88
N GLY A 51 -3.10 62.77 -1.68
CA GLY A 51 -1.89 63.50 -1.34
C GLY A 51 -1.16 63.87 -2.64
N ASP A 52 -1.33 65.11 -3.07
CA ASP A 52 -0.83 65.76 -4.29
C ASP A 52 -1.61 65.50 -5.59
N SER A 53 -2.56 66.42 -5.81
CA SER A 53 -3.15 66.77 -7.09
C SER A 53 -2.06 67.15 -8.09
N ASP A 54 -1.85 66.30 -9.10
CA ASP A 54 -1.66 66.68 -10.51
C ASP A 54 -1.15 65.51 -11.38
N ASN A 55 -0.95 64.32 -10.81
CA ASN A 55 -0.58 63.13 -11.60
C ASN A 55 -1.64 62.02 -11.56
N PRO A 56 -2.69 62.06 -12.41
CA PRO A 56 -3.76 61.06 -12.48
C PRO A 56 -3.34 59.64 -12.93
N LYS A 57 -2.03 59.32 -12.94
CA LYS A 57 -1.47 58.07 -13.49
C LYS A 57 -1.08 57.01 -12.45
N ALA A 58 -1.22 57.25 -11.15
CA ALA A 58 -0.72 56.34 -10.11
C ALA A 58 -1.78 55.38 -9.50
N SER A 59 -2.81 54.95 -10.26
CA SER A 59 -3.74 53.92 -9.76
C SER A 59 -3.01 52.58 -9.56
N ARG A 60 -3.01 52.03 -8.35
CA ARG A 60 -2.45 50.69 -8.09
C ARG A 60 -3.41 49.63 -8.64
N LYS A 61 -2.84 48.54 -9.18
CA LYS A 61 -3.60 47.40 -9.73
C LYS A 61 -3.34 46.18 -8.86
N ILE A 62 -4.40 45.55 -8.38
CA ILE A 62 -4.34 44.25 -7.71
C ILE A 62 -4.85 43.20 -8.71
N TRP A 63 -4.08 42.14 -8.89
CA TRP A 63 -4.42 41.04 -9.80
C TRP A 63 -4.94 39.86 -8.98
N GLY A 64 -5.86 39.08 -9.54
CA GLY A 64 -6.31 37.85 -8.90
C GLY A 64 -7.03 36.92 -9.86
N HIS A 65 -7.72 35.96 -9.26
CA HIS A 65 -8.48 34.90 -9.91
C HIS A 65 -9.96 35.01 -9.50
N LEU A 66 -10.86 35.14 -10.47
CA LEU A 66 -12.30 35.42 -10.35
C LEU A 66 -13.00 34.33 -9.55
N GLU A 67 -12.48 33.12 -9.63
CA GLU A 67 -13.04 31.89 -9.09
C GLU A 67 -12.99 31.80 -7.57
N LEU A 68 -12.09 32.53 -6.92
CA LEU A 68 -11.91 32.47 -5.45
C LEU A 68 -12.87 33.39 -4.69
N LYS A 69 -13.87 34.00 -5.33
CA LYS A 69 -14.93 34.74 -4.63
C LYS A 69 -15.74 33.81 -3.71
N PRO A 70 -16.13 34.26 -2.51
CA PRO A 70 -16.93 33.44 -1.59
C PRO A 70 -18.29 33.11 -2.22
N ASN A 71 -18.59 31.82 -2.37
CA ASN A 71 -19.89 31.31 -2.81
C ASN A 71 -20.59 30.65 -1.62
N SER A 72 -21.28 31.44 -0.79
CA SER A 72 -22.19 30.91 0.23
C SER A 72 -23.58 30.69 -0.41
N PRO A 73 -24.11 29.45 -0.47
CA PRO A 73 -25.44 29.21 -1.05
C PRO A 73 -26.52 29.47 0.01
N GLY A 74 -27.29 30.54 -0.16
CA GLY A 74 -28.51 30.78 0.63
C GLY A 74 -28.71 32.22 1.12
N GLU A 75 -27.69 33.06 1.05
CA GLU A 75 -27.83 34.50 1.24
C GLU A 75 -27.39 35.18 -0.05
N THR A 76 -28.24 36.02 -0.61
CA THR A 76 -27.80 37.08 -1.52
C THR A 76 -26.82 37.96 -0.75
N PHE A 77 -25.56 37.55 -0.66
CA PHE A 77 -24.46 38.46 -0.47
C PHE A 77 -24.34 39.26 -1.77
N ASP A 78 -25.20 40.27 -1.91
CA ASP A 78 -24.71 41.54 -2.44
C ASP A 78 -23.46 41.85 -1.63
N LEU A 79 -22.26 41.61 -2.17
CA LEU A 79 -20.98 41.91 -1.49
C LEU A 79 -21.09 43.25 -0.75
N PRO A 80 -21.27 43.29 0.59
CA PRO A 80 -21.23 44.54 1.32
C PRO A 80 -19.78 44.97 1.55
N PHE A 81 -18.80 44.12 1.18
CA PHE A 81 -17.38 44.27 1.49
C PHE A 81 -16.49 44.76 0.34
N LEU A 82 -17.03 44.98 -0.85
CA LEU A 82 -16.36 45.86 -1.81
C LEU A 82 -17.29 47.04 -2.09
N PRO A 83 -17.30 48.06 -1.22
CA PRO A 83 -17.88 49.35 -1.55
C PRO A 83 -17.42 49.73 -2.96
N LYS A 84 -18.38 49.96 -3.86
CA LYS A 84 -18.10 50.51 -5.20
C LYS A 84 -17.33 51.83 -5.12
N ASP A 85 -17.32 52.44 -3.95
CA ASP A 85 -16.61 53.64 -3.60
C ASP A 85 -15.65 53.38 -2.42
N PHE A 86 -14.34 53.44 -2.70
CA PHE A 86 -13.22 53.57 -1.75
C PHE A 86 -12.74 52.30 -1.02
N CYS A 87 -11.91 51.48 -1.67
CA CYS A 87 -11.09 50.49 -0.97
C CYS A 87 -9.63 50.97 -0.87
N ASP A 88 -9.14 51.06 0.37
CA ASP A 88 -7.71 51.08 0.67
C ASP A 88 -7.04 49.82 0.07
N TYR A 89 -5.91 50.02 -0.60
CA TYR A 89 -5.10 48.94 -1.18
C TYR A 89 -4.70 47.91 -0.12
N SER A 90 -4.38 48.35 1.10
CA SER A 90 -3.92 47.48 2.17
C SER A 90 -5.02 46.50 2.62
N ALA A 91 -6.23 47.02 2.85
CA ALA A 91 -7.40 46.25 3.25
C ALA A 91 -7.80 45.23 2.17
N LEU A 92 -7.90 45.65 0.90
CA LEU A 92 -8.27 44.74 -0.19
C LEU A 92 -7.22 43.65 -0.43
N SER A 93 -5.93 43.98 -0.32
CA SER A 93 -4.86 43.00 -0.43
C SER A 93 -4.91 41.97 0.71
N HIS A 94 -5.26 42.41 1.91
CA HIS A 94 -5.40 41.55 3.08
C HIS A 94 -6.61 40.61 2.96
N ASP A 95 -7.76 41.14 2.54
CA ASP A 95 -8.99 40.34 2.37
C ASP A 95 -8.81 39.26 1.29
N LEU A 96 -8.13 39.59 0.19
CA LEU A 96 -7.78 38.61 -0.84
C LEU A 96 -6.82 37.56 -0.30
N LEU A 97 -5.83 37.93 0.49
CA LEU A 97 -4.91 36.95 1.07
C LEU A 97 -5.64 35.99 2.04
N GLN A 98 -6.56 36.51 2.85
CA GLN A 98 -7.39 35.69 3.74
C GLN A 98 -8.26 34.71 2.95
N LEU A 99 -8.79 35.14 1.81
CA LEU A 99 -9.61 34.32 0.91
C LEU A 99 -8.81 33.17 0.28
N TYR A 100 -7.53 33.39 -0.05
CA TYR A 100 -6.66 32.39 -0.68
C TYR A 100 -6.08 31.40 0.34
N THR A 101 -5.83 31.83 1.57
CA THR A 101 -5.03 31.07 2.54
C THR A 101 -5.84 30.54 3.71
N ALA A 102 -7.10 30.97 3.85
CA ALA A 102 -7.93 30.79 5.05
C ALA A 102 -7.25 31.30 6.35
N THR A 103 -6.18 32.10 6.23
CA THR A 103 -5.39 32.60 7.36
C THR A 103 -5.92 33.96 7.75
N SER A 104 -6.28 34.15 9.03
CA SER A 104 -6.44 35.50 9.57
C SER A 104 -5.06 36.02 9.94
N ILE A 105 -4.57 37.06 9.27
CA ILE A 105 -3.40 37.76 9.78
C ILE A 105 -3.81 38.39 11.10
N LYS A 106 -3.10 38.02 12.16
CA LYS A 106 -3.27 38.61 13.49
C LYS A 106 -2.90 40.08 13.39
N LEU A 107 -3.88 40.97 13.55
CA LEU A 107 -3.64 42.14 14.38
C LEU A 107 -3.49 41.58 15.79
N GLU A 108 -2.38 41.90 16.45
CA GLU A 108 -1.99 41.39 17.76
C GLU A 108 -3.08 41.63 18.81
N ASP A 109 -3.99 40.68 18.99
CA ASP A 109 -4.82 40.60 20.18
C ASP A 109 -4.40 39.34 20.96
N GLU A 110 -4.03 39.55 22.21
CA GLU A 110 -3.44 38.60 23.17
C GLU A 110 -4.34 37.42 23.57
N ASN A 111 -5.44 37.18 22.87
CA ASN A 111 -6.32 36.04 23.14
C ASN A 111 -6.12 34.95 22.09
N GLY A 112 -5.64 33.80 22.56
CA GLY A 112 -5.39 32.60 21.76
C GLY A 112 -6.57 32.25 20.87
N ILE A 113 -6.45 32.57 19.58
CA ILE A 113 -7.38 32.13 18.53
C ILE A 113 -7.39 30.60 18.54
N ASP A 114 -8.58 30.03 18.72
CA ASP A 114 -8.82 28.60 18.83
C ASP A 114 -8.42 27.89 17.52
N ILE A 115 -7.50 26.93 17.60
CA ILE A 115 -7.00 26.10 16.48
C ILE A 115 -8.17 25.47 15.72
N SER A 116 -9.29 25.18 16.41
CA SER A 116 -10.54 24.68 15.82
C SER A 116 -11.06 25.59 14.70
N THR A 117 -11.03 26.91 14.89
CA THR A 117 -11.61 27.89 13.96
C THR A 117 -10.77 28.03 12.69
N GLN A 118 -9.46 27.88 12.80
CA GLN A 118 -8.57 27.88 11.63
C GLN A 118 -8.76 26.62 10.79
N GLN A 119 -8.90 25.46 11.44
CA GLN A 119 -9.13 24.19 10.75
C GLN A 119 -10.49 24.20 10.00
N GLU A 120 -11.54 24.74 10.63
CA GLU A 120 -12.86 24.88 10.00
C GLU A 120 -12.83 25.77 8.74
N ARG A 121 -12.13 26.91 8.79
CA ARG A 121 -11.96 27.80 7.63
C ARG A 121 -11.20 27.12 6.50
N LEU A 122 -10.15 26.37 6.84
CA LEU A 122 -9.36 25.62 5.88
C LEU A 122 -10.18 24.51 5.21
N ASP A 123 -11.01 23.82 5.97
CA ASP A 123 -11.92 22.80 5.43
C ASP A 123 -13.04 23.41 4.58
N SER A 124 -13.49 24.63 4.90
CA SER A 124 -14.38 25.42 4.03
C SER A 124 -13.71 25.74 2.70
N LEU A 125 -12.50 26.30 2.73
CA LEU A 125 -11.73 26.64 1.53
C LEU A 125 -11.52 25.40 0.63
N ARG A 126 -11.19 24.25 1.22
CA ARG A 126 -11.08 22.98 0.47
C ARG A 126 -12.39 22.60 -0.21
N LYS A 127 -13.52 22.73 0.49
CA LYS A 127 -14.85 22.43 -0.09
C LYS A 127 -15.15 23.35 -1.26
N ASP A 128 -14.86 24.64 -1.13
CA ASP A 128 -15.11 25.65 -2.18
C ASP A 128 -14.26 25.38 -3.43
N VAL A 129 -12.96 25.13 -3.25
CA VAL A 129 -12.03 24.84 -4.34
C VAL A 129 -12.35 23.48 -5.01
N VAL A 130 -12.81 22.48 -4.25
CA VAL A 130 -13.31 21.21 -4.80
C VAL A 130 -14.62 21.39 -5.56
N TYR A 131 -15.53 22.21 -5.04
CA TYR A 131 -16.80 22.52 -5.71
C TYR A 131 -16.55 23.21 -7.04
N MET A 132 -15.68 24.23 -7.05
CA MET A 132 -15.22 24.93 -8.25
C MET A 132 -14.72 23.95 -9.32
N TRP A 133 -13.84 23.01 -8.93
CA TRP A 133 -13.35 21.97 -9.82
C TRP A 133 -14.44 21.03 -10.36
N ARG A 134 -15.26 20.47 -9.45
CA ARG A 134 -16.30 19.48 -9.82
C ARG A 134 -17.39 20.08 -10.68
N SER A 135 -17.74 21.33 -10.43
CA SER A 135 -18.74 22.10 -11.18
C SER A 135 -18.17 22.69 -12.48
N ARG A 136 -16.86 22.52 -12.74
CA ARG A 136 -16.16 23.01 -13.95
C ARG A 136 -16.31 24.52 -14.13
N LEU A 137 -16.52 25.24 -13.03
CA LEU A 137 -16.69 26.68 -13.07
C LEU A 137 -15.36 27.30 -13.47
N TYR A 138 -15.40 28.14 -14.51
CA TYR A 138 -14.24 28.91 -14.99
C TYR A 138 -13.05 28.09 -15.50
N SER A 139 -13.23 26.79 -15.77
CA SER A 139 -12.18 25.92 -16.32
C SER A 139 -11.61 26.43 -17.65
N ASP A 140 -10.32 26.74 -17.67
CA ASP A 140 -9.58 27.32 -18.79
C ASP A 140 -8.60 26.34 -19.47
N VAL A 141 -8.48 25.13 -18.92
CA VAL A 141 -7.65 24.04 -19.45
C VAL A 141 -8.38 22.70 -19.37
N ARG A 142 -8.10 21.84 -20.35
CA ARG A 142 -8.60 20.46 -20.44
C ARG A 142 -7.43 19.50 -20.56
N ILE A 143 -7.32 18.56 -19.63
CA ILE A 143 -6.34 17.49 -19.66
C ILE A 143 -6.98 16.25 -20.27
N ALA A 144 -6.38 15.72 -21.33
CA ALA A 144 -6.81 14.53 -22.03
C ALA A 144 -5.90 13.33 -21.69
N LEU A 145 -6.53 12.17 -21.46
CA LEU A 145 -5.88 10.86 -21.44
C LEU A 145 -6.41 10.04 -22.61
N SER A 146 -5.53 9.66 -23.52
CA SER A 146 -5.88 8.84 -24.69
C SER A 146 -5.50 7.39 -24.41
N SER A 147 -6.48 6.56 -24.09
CA SER A 147 -6.25 5.11 -23.97
C SER A 147 -5.99 4.52 -25.35
N LEU A 148 -4.82 3.88 -25.54
CA LEU A 148 -4.49 3.22 -26.80
C LEU A 148 -5.36 1.97 -27.05
N GLU A 149 -5.92 1.39 -25.99
CA GLU A 149 -6.64 0.12 -26.06
C GLU A 149 -8.16 0.27 -26.27
N ASP A 150 -8.74 1.42 -25.88
CA ASP A 150 -10.20 1.53 -25.71
C ASP A 150 -10.85 2.64 -26.57
N ASP A 151 -10.07 3.38 -27.36
CA ASP A 151 -10.47 4.60 -28.12
C ASP A 151 -11.23 5.66 -27.27
N GLN A 152 -11.30 5.46 -25.95
CA GLN A 152 -11.93 6.36 -25.00
C GLN A 152 -10.97 7.51 -24.67
N LEU A 153 -11.43 8.72 -24.95
CA LEU A 153 -10.77 9.95 -24.58
C LEU A 153 -11.35 10.47 -23.26
N TYR A 154 -10.59 10.32 -22.17
CA TYR A 154 -10.97 10.91 -20.90
C TYR A 154 -10.53 12.36 -20.85
N SER A 155 -11.46 13.27 -20.53
CA SER A 155 -11.24 14.71 -20.50
C SER A 155 -11.50 15.28 -19.11
N PHE A 156 -10.51 15.96 -18.55
CA PHE A 156 -10.54 16.56 -17.21
C PHE A 156 -10.41 18.09 -17.30
N PRO A 157 -11.52 18.83 -17.14
CA PRO A 157 -11.48 20.28 -16.97
C PRO A 157 -10.72 20.67 -15.69
N SER A 158 -9.93 21.73 -15.76
CA SER A 158 -9.13 22.23 -14.64
C SER A 158 -8.77 23.72 -14.84
N HIS A 159 -7.90 24.26 -13.98
CA HIS A 159 -7.55 25.70 -13.94
C HIS A 159 -6.03 25.91 -14.06
N CYS A 160 -5.61 26.73 -15.03
CA CYS A 160 -4.19 26.97 -15.34
C CYS A 160 -3.44 27.56 -14.16
N PHE A 161 -4.05 28.52 -13.45
CA PHE A 161 -3.40 29.16 -12.31
C PHE A 161 -3.03 28.14 -11.23
N LEU A 162 -3.94 27.20 -10.95
CA LEU A 162 -3.75 26.21 -9.88
C LEU A 162 -2.76 25.13 -10.29
N LEU A 163 -2.91 24.58 -11.49
CA LEU A 163 -1.97 23.59 -12.04
C LEU A 163 -0.55 24.16 -12.13
N SER A 164 -0.39 25.39 -12.63
CA SER A 164 0.92 26.02 -12.79
C SER A 164 1.55 26.44 -11.46
N SER A 165 0.76 26.79 -10.45
CA SER A 165 1.26 27.06 -9.11
C SER A 165 1.83 25.77 -8.49
N ARG A 166 1.06 24.69 -8.52
CA ARG A 166 1.30 23.47 -7.76
C ARG A 166 2.19 22.43 -8.44
N SER A 167 2.37 22.49 -9.76
CA SER A 167 3.20 21.55 -10.52
C SER A 167 4.22 22.27 -11.41
N PRO A 168 5.52 22.05 -11.19
CA PRO A 168 6.56 22.53 -12.10
C PRO A 168 6.40 22.03 -13.53
N TYR A 169 5.88 20.81 -13.72
CA TYR A 169 5.55 20.27 -15.05
C TYR A 169 4.48 21.12 -15.74
N PHE A 170 3.32 21.30 -15.11
CA PHE A 170 2.23 22.08 -15.71
C PHE A 170 2.64 23.52 -15.94
N ARG A 171 3.40 24.14 -15.02
CA ARG A 171 3.96 25.48 -15.21
C ARG A 171 4.73 25.60 -16.53
N ARG A 172 5.62 24.65 -16.83
CA ARG A 172 6.40 24.66 -18.08
C ARG A 172 5.55 24.41 -19.31
N VAL A 173 4.62 23.45 -19.24
CA VAL A 173 3.79 23.07 -20.39
C VAL A 173 2.77 24.17 -20.73
N LEU A 174 2.12 24.74 -19.73
CA LEU A 174 1.18 25.85 -19.90
C LEU A 174 1.88 27.11 -20.44
N ALA A 175 3.06 27.45 -19.93
CA ALA A 175 3.85 28.57 -20.46
C ALA A 175 4.30 28.37 -21.93
N ARG A 176 4.37 27.13 -22.43
CA ARG A 176 4.60 26.84 -23.86
C ARG A 176 3.31 26.93 -24.67
N ALA A 177 2.19 26.43 -24.13
CA ALA A 177 0.89 26.49 -24.77
C ALA A 177 0.44 27.94 -25.01
N SER A 178 0.56 28.81 -24.00
CA SER A 178 0.18 30.23 -24.11
C SER A 178 1.01 31.02 -25.14
N ARG A 179 2.20 30.54 -25.52
CA ARG A 179 3.05 31.17 -26.55
C ARG A 179 2.63 30.85 -27.97
N ARG A 180 1.81 29.82 -28.19
CA ARG A 180 1.45 29.37 -29.55
C ARG A 180 0.41 30.27 -30.25
N GLY A 181 -0.12 31.28 -29.56
CA GLY A 181 -1.10 32.22 -30.09
C GLY A 181 -2.46 31.58 -30.33
N PRO A 182 -3.57 32.34 -30.26
CA PRO A 182 -4.86 31.84 -30.70
C PRO A 182 -4.78 31.59 -32.21
N ASN A 183 -5.12 30.37 -32.64
CA ASN A 183 -5.52 30.16 -34.03
C ASN A 183 -6.69 31.13 -34.31
N SER A 184 -6.76 31.65 -35.53
CA SER A 184 -7.56 32.82 -35.97
C SER A 184 -9.10 32.75 -35.81
N SER A 185 -9.64 31.98 -34.86
CA SER A 185 -11.04 31.93 -34.49
C SER A 185 -11.29 32.77 -33.23
N ASN A 186 -12.28 33.67 -33.29
CA ASN A 186 -12.71 34.60 -32.24
C ASN A 186 -13.30 33.95 -30.96
N GLU A 187 -12.99 32.68 -30.66
CA GLU A 187 -13.42 32.01 -29.43
C GLU A 187 -12.27 31.91 -28.40
N PRO A 188 -12.56 32.07 -27.09
CA PRO A 188 -11.59 31.82 -26.04
C PRO A 188 -11.20 30.33 -26.10
N SER A 189 -10.01 30.08 -26.64
CA SER A 189 -9.53 28.73 -26.90
C SER A 189 -9.09 28.08 -25.58
N ILE A 190 -9.90 27.14 -25.06
CA ILE A 190 -9.52 26.31 -23.90
C ILE A 190 -8.21 25.58 -24.22
N ILE A 191 -7.23 25.66 -23.33
CA ILE A 191 -5.94 24.99 -23.54
C ILE A 191 -6.14 23.48 -23.44
N GLN A 192 -5.75 22.73 -24.46
CA GLN A 192 -5.78 21.27 -24.44
C GLN A 192 -4.39 20.70 -24.15
N LEU A 193 -4.29 19.89 -23.09
CA LEU A 193 -3.08 19.18 -22.70
C LEU A 193 -3.30 17.67 -22.81
N THR A 194 -2.29 16.92 -23.23
CA THR A 194 -2.35 15.44 -23.24
C THR A 194 -1.30 14.88 -22.29
N LEU A 195 -1.69 13.92 -21.46
CA LEU A 195 -0.77 13.19 -20.57
C LEU A 195 -0.57 11.74 -21.05
N PRO A 196 0.61 11.15 -20.83
CA PRO A 196 0.91 9.78 -21.26
C PRO A 196 0.18 8.74 -20.40
N THR A 197 -0.53 7.81 -21.03
CA THR A 197 -1.27 6.75 -20.30
C THR A 197 -0.38 5.78 -19.53
N LYS A 198 0.91 5.68 -19.87
CA LYS A 198 1.90 4.89 -19.10
C LYS A 198 1.91 5.24 -17.61
N HIS A 199 1.71 6.51 -17.26
CA HIS A 199 1.81 7.00 -15.87
C HIS A 199 0.46 7.37 -15.25
N PHE A 200 -0.61 7.42 -16.04
CA PHE A 200 -1.89 7.95 -15.61
C PHE A 200 -3.02 7.03 -16.01
N THR A 201 -3.77 6.58 -15.00
CA THR A 201 -5.12 6.08 -15.17
C THR A 201 -6.11 7.22 -14.88
N PRO A 202 -7.37 7.15 -15.37
CA PRO A 202 -8.39 8.15 -15.04
C PRO A 202 -8.60 8.32 -13.53
N ALA A 203 -8.56 7.22 -12.78
CA ALA A 203 -8.68 7.24 -11.32
C ALA A 203 -7.47 7.94 -10.67
N ALA A 204 -6.24 7.60 -11.07
CA ALA A 204 -5.05 8.23 -10.51
C ALA A 204 -5.01 9.74 -10.80
N LEU A 205 -5.34 10.14 -12.04
CA LEU A 205 -5.39 11.56 -12.38
C LEU A 205 -6.47 12.30 -11.58
N HIS A 206 -7.63 11.69 -11.30
CA HIS A 206 -8.64 12.28 -10.42
C HIS A 206 -8.09 12.57 -9.02
N PHE A 207 -7.39 11.61 -8.40
CA PHE A 207 -6.81 11.82 -7.06
C PHE A 207 -5.65 12.82 -7.07
N ILE A 208 -4.79 12.81 -8.09
CA ILE A 208 -3.73 13.79 -8.26
C ILE A 208 -4.31 15.20 -8.40
N LEU A 209 -5.34 15.39 -9.23
CA LEU A 209 -6.01 16.67 -9.36
C LEU A 209 -6.64 17.09 -8.03
N GLY A 210 -7.36 16.21 -7.35
CA GLY A 210 -7.90 16.52 -6.02
C GLY A 210 -6.82 16.94 -5.01
N TYR A 211 -5.64 16.31 -5.04
CA TYR A 211 -4.48 16.72 -4.26
C TYR A 211 -3.97 18.12 -4.63
N LEU A 212 -3.86 18.44 -5.92
CA LEU A 212 -3.45 19.77 -6.36
C LEU A 212 -4.41 20.86 -5.86
N TYR A 213 -5.69 20.53 -5.77
CA TYR A 213 -6.75 21.44 -5.32
C TYR A 213 -6.85 21.57 -3.80
N THR A 214 -6.50 20.54 -3.02
CA THR A 214 -6.80 20.51 -1.57
C THR A 214 -5.61 20.26 -0.64
N GLY A 215 -4.45 19.90 -1.21
CA GLY A 215 -3.28 19.47 -0.44
C GLY A 215 -3.39 18.09 0.19
N THR A 216 -4.49 17.36 -0.04
CA THR A 216 -4.74 16.04 0.54
C THR A 216 -5.33 15.06 -0.48
N LEU A 217 -5.08 13.76 -0.27
CA LEU A 217 -5.73 12.69 -1.03
C LEU A 217 -7.15 12.38 -0.51
N ARG A 218 -7.52 12.90 0.68
CA ARG A 218 -8.79 12.64 1.37
C ARG A 218 -9.83 13.75 1.12
N PHE A 219 -9.95 14.21 -0.13
CA PHE A 219 -10.91 15.25 -0.54
C PHE A 219 -12.29 14.69 -0.95
N SER A 220 -12.46 13.36 -0.95
CA SER A 220 -13.71 12.70 -1.31
C SER A 220 -13.94 11.46 -0.44
N HIS A 221 -15.19 10.99 -0.39
CA HIS A 221 -15.55 9.72 0.25
C HIS A 221 -15.08 8.50 -0.55
N ARG A 222 -14.57 8.70 -1.79
CA ARG A 222 -14.04 7.61 -2.60
C ARG A 222 -12.63 7.28 -2.12
N GLY A 223 -12.44 6.05 -1.68
CA GLY A 223 -11.10 5.49 -1.50
C GLY A 223 -10.49 5.06 -2.83
N PHE A 224 -9.23 4.68 -2.80
CA PHE A 224 -8.52 4.11 -3.94
C PHE A 224 -7.80 2.83 -3.53
N ASP A 225 -7.61 1.94 -4.51
CA ASP A 225 -6.92 0.68 -4.31
C ASP A 225 -5.41 0.81 -4.55
N LEU A 226 -4.67 -0.29 -4.36
CA LEU A 226 -3.22 -0.30 -4.54
C LEU A 226 -2.81 0.05 -5.97
N VAL A 227 -3.54 -0.43 -6.98
CA VAL A 227 -3.21 -0.17 -8.39
C VAL A 227 -3.30 1.33 -8.69
N THR A 228 -4.35 1.97 -8.20
CA THR A 228 -4.51 3.42 -8.28
C THR A 228 -3.42 4.14 -7.49
N ALA A 229 -3.05 3.66 -6.30
CA ALA A 229 -1.97 4.25 -5.49
C ALA A 229 -0.61 4.24 -6.20
N LEU A 230 -0.23 3.11 -6.81
CA LEU A 230 1.02 2.99 -7.59
C LEU A 230 0.99 3.89 -8.84
N SER A 231 -0.18 4.05 -9.45
CA SER A 231 -0.39 5.00 -10.55
C SER A 231 -0.29 6.46 -10.08
N ILE A 232 -0.78 6.79 -8.87
CA ILE A 232 -0.62 8.12 -8.26
C ILE A 232 0.87 8.40 -8.01
N PHE A 233 1.63 7.43 -7.51
CA PHE A 233 3.08 7.55 -7.32
C PHE A 233 3.80 7.79 -8.66
N SER A 234 3.47 7.02 -9.70
CA SER A 234 4.03 7.23 -11.04
C SER A 234 3.70 8.62 -11.59
N GLY A 235 2.46 9.06 -11.42
CA GLY A 235 2.00 10.38 -11.84
C GLY A 235 2.66 11.52 -11.05
N SER A 236 2.94 11.33 -9.75
CA SER A 236 3.60 12.34 -8.92
C SER A 236 5.06 12.55 -9.34
N LEU A 237 5.78 11.48 -9.69
CA LEU A 237 7.11 11.58 -10.30
C LEU A 237 7.07 12.36 -11.61
N TYR A 238 6.15 11.99 -12.51
CA TYR A 238 6.01 12.64 -13.82
C TYR A 238 5.67 14.14 -13.71
N LEU A 239 4.75 14.50 -12.80
CA LEU A 239 4.32 15.89 -12.59
C LEU A 239 5.23 16.70 -11.66
N GLN A 240 6.28 16.07 -11.13
CA GLN A 240 7.26 16.67 -10.22
C GLN A 240 6.62 17.18 -8.92
N LEU A 241 5.91 16.28 -8.23
CA LEU A 241 5.16 16.54 -7.01
C LEU A 241 5.76 15.78 -5.81
N PRO A 242 6.91 16.23 -5.25
CA PRO A 242 7.63 15.48 -4.21
C PRO A 242 6.82 15.28 -2.93
N ALA A 243 6.03 16.27 -2.51
CA ALA A 243 5.18 16.13 -1.33
C ALA A 243 4.05 15.10 -1.53
N LEU A 244 3.52 14.98 -2.75
CA LEU A 244 2.57 13.92 -3.09
C LEU A 244 3.24 12.55 -3.14
N GLN A 245 4.48 12.49 -3.66
CA GLN A 245 5.27 11.26 -3.70
C GLN A 245 5.49 10.69 -2.29
N GLU A 246 5.92 11.50 -1.34
CA GLU A 246 6.08 11.08 0.06
C GLU A 246 4.73 10.68 0.68
N LEU A 247 3.67 11.46 0.45
CA LEU A 247 2.34 11.19 1.01
C LEU A 247 1.78 9.84 0.53
N ILE A 248 1.81 9.58 -0.77
CA ILE A 248 1.31 8.32 -1.32
C ILE A 248 2.20 7.14 -0.92
N LEU A 249 3.51 7.35 -0.79
CA LEU A 249 4.45 6.35 -0.30
C LEU A 249 4.13 5.95 1.15
N ALA A 250 3.83 6.92 2.00
CA ALA A 250 3.37 6.67 3.37
C ALA A 250 2.02 5.95 3.40
N GLU A 251 1.05 6.36 2.57
CA GLU A 251 -0.26 5.72 2.48
C GLU A 251 -0.14 4.24 2.04
N ILE A 252 0.67 3.95 1.01
CA ILE A 252 0.94 2.59 0.54
C ILE A 252 1.56 1.75 1.66
N THR A 253 2.57 2.30 2.34
CA THR A 253 3.33 1.54 3.32
C THR A 253 2.53 1.28 4.60
N VAL A 254 1.89 2.32 5.15
CA VAL A 254 1.23 2.27 6.46
C VAL A 254 -0.19 1.70 6.36
N GLU A 255 -1.01 2.25 5.48
CA GLU A 255 -2.43 1.90 5.37
C GLU A 255 -2.65 0.67 4.48
N MET A 256 -1.90 0.54 3.38
CA MET A 256 -2.13 -0.56 2.44
C MET A 256 -1.33 -1.82 2.74
N LEU A 257 -0.21 -1.72 3.45
CA LEU A 257 0.74 -2.81 3.67
C LEU A 257 1.18 -2.99 5.14
N HIS A 258 0.51 -2.30 6.07
CA HIS A 258 0.69 -2.44 7.52
C HIS A 258 2.17 -2.34 7.97
N GLY A 259 2.92 -1.39 7.38
CA GLY A 259 4.29 -1.04 7.76
C GLY A 259 5.41 -1.83 7.08
N MET A 260 5.10 -2.77 6.17
CA MET A 260 6.08 -3.51 5.33
C MET A 260 7.36 -3.93 6.07
N TYR A 261 7.24 -4.55 7.25
CA TYR A 261 8.39 -5.09 7.99
C TYR A 261 9.47 -4.02 8.27
N HIS A 262 9.06 -2.84 8.74
CA HIS A 262 9.93 -1.70 9.03
C HIS A 262 10.73 -1.22 7.82
N ALA A 263 10.07 -0.98 6.68
CA ALA A 263 10.69 -0.57 5.43
C ALA A 263 11.62 0.65 5.54
N PHE A 264 11.33 1.57 6.47
CA PHE A 264 12.14 2.78 6.72
C PHE A 264 13.54 2.48 7.29
N LEU A 265 13.72 1.34 7.98
CA LEU A 265 15.02 1.00 8.57
C LEU A 265 16.03 0.65 7.48
N PRO A 266 17.24 1.23 7.49
CA PRO A 266 18.39 0.72 6.76
C PRO A 266 18.65 -0.77 7.06
N ASP A 267 19.23 -1.49 6.11
CA ASP A 267 19.56 -2.91 6.26
C ASP A 267 20.41 -3.26 7.49
N PRO A 268 21.43 -2.48 7.90
CA PRO A 268 22.18 -2.80 9.12
C PRO A 268 21.32 -2.70 10.39
N GLU A 269 20.45 -1.69 10.47
CA GLU A 269 19.56 -1.49 11.63
C GLU A 269 18.49 -2.58 11.70
N TYR A 270 17.90 -2.93 10.56
CA TYR A 270 16.94 -4.02 10.49
C TYR A 270 17.58 -5.37 10.84
N SER A 271 18.80 -5.62 10.34
CA SER A 271 19.55 -6.84 10.64
C SER A 271 19.87 -6.94 12.13
N SER A 272 20.22 -5.83 12.78
CA SER A 272 20.41 -5.77 14.23
C SER A 272 19.11 -6.07 14.98
N LEU A 273 17.98 -5.50 14.53
CA LEU A 273 16.66 -5.69 15.15
C LEU A 273 16.19 -7.15 15.07
N VAL A 274 16.40 -7.79 13.92
CA VAL A 274 16.00 -9.19 13.67
C VAL A 274 17.03 -10.17 14.25
N SER A 275 18.29 -9.76 14.40
CA SER A 275 19.41 -10.59 14.86
C SER A 275 19.55 -11.90 14.06
N GLY A 276 19.28 -11.82 12.75
CA GLY A 276 19.29 -12.99 11.85
C GLY A 276 18.23 -14.06 12.18
N ASN A 277 17.26 -13.79 13.05
CA ASN A 277 16.22 -14.73 13.42
C ASN A 277 14.94 -14.53 12.59
N TRP A 278 14.62 -15.48 11.72
CA TRP A 278 13.43 -15.43 10.86
C TRP A 278 12.13 -15.29 11.66
N THR A 279 12.01 -15.95 12.81
CA THR A 279 10.82 -15.84 13.68
C THR A 279 10.64 -14.41 14.20
N THR A 280 11.74 -13.74 14.56
CA THR A 280 11.72 -12.33 14.94
C THR A 280 11.28 -11.45 13.78
N ALA A 281 11.81 -11.68 12.57
CA ALA A 281 11.39 -10.95 11.37
C ALA A 281 9.89 -11.09 11.09
N VAL A 282 9.37 -12.32 11.19
CA VAL A 282 7.94 -12.64 11.02
C VAL A 282 7.09 -11.88 12.04
N ASN A 283 7.50 -11.86 13.31
CA ASN A 283 6.75 -11.21 14.39
C ASN A 283 6.74 -9.68 14.31
N LEU A 284 7.70 -9.08 13.61
CA LEU A 284 7.76 -7.63 13.38
C LEU A 284 6.86 -7.18 12.21
N GLY A 285 6.49 -8.09 11.32
CA GLY A 285 5.71 -7.78 10.12
C GLY A 285 4.24 -8.17 10.20
N CYS A 286 3.59 -8.14 9.03
CA CYS A 286 2.17 -8.47 8.89
C CYS A 286 1.99 -9.69 7.98
N LEU A 287 1.29 -10.71 8.49
CA LEU A 287 0.99 -11.95 7.76
C LEU A 287 -0.42 -11.98 7.14
N CYS A 288 -1.13 -10.84 7.12
CA CYS A 288 -2.51 -10.84 6.66
C CYS A 288 -2.59 -11.13 5.14
N ARG A 289 -3.70 -11.73 4.72
CA ARG A 289 -3.95 -12.09 3.32
C ARG A 289 -3.90 -10.88 2.38
N ILE A 290 -4.24 -9.69 2.87
CA ILE A 290 -4.20 -8.45 2.09
C ILE A 290 -2.74 -8.08 1.75
N CYS A 291 -1.85 -8.05 2.75
CA CYS A 291 -0.43 -7.80 2.54
C CYS A 291 0.18 -8.84 1.62
N ALA A 292 -0.08 -10.14 1.87
CA ALA A 292 0.45 -11.22 1.05
C ALA A 292 0.14 -11.04 -0.45
N ARG A 293 -1.10 -10.65 -0.80
CA ARG A 293 -1.50 -10.42 -2.20
C ARG A 293 -0.93 -9.14 -2.81
N ARG A 294 -0.67 -8.12 -1.99
CA ARG A 294 -0.24 -6.79 -2.44
C ARG A 294 1.27 -6.69 -2.63
N VAL A 295 2.04 -7.28 -1.73
CA VAL A 295 3.50 -7.19 -1.70
C VAL A 295 4.18 -7.60 -3.01
N PRO A 296 3.81 -8.71 -3.69
CA PRO A 296 4.42 -9.09 -4.98
C PRO A 296 4.33 -7.96 -6.02
N ARG A 297 3.16 -7.34 -6.13
CA ARG A 297 2.92 -6.23 -7.09
C ARG A 297 3.74 -4.98 -6.74
N VAL A 298 3.92 -4.70 -5.45
CA VAL A 298 4.72 -3.58 -4.97
C VAL A 298 6.19 -3.79 -5.28
N LEU A 299 6.71 -5.01 -5.09
CA LEU A 299 8.09 -5.34 -5.44
C LEU A 299 8.32 -5.21 -6.94
N GLN A 300 7.41 -5.75 -7.76
CA GLN A 300 7.49 -5.61 -9.21
C GLN A 300 7.52 -4.14 -9.62
N PHE A 301 6.59 -3.33 -9.10
CA PHE A 301 6.53 -1.90 -9.36
C PHE A 301 7.81 -1.16 -8.94
N ALA A 302 8.36 -1.46 -7.77
CA ALA A 302 9.56 -0.81 -7.26
C ALA A 302 10.81 -1.12 -8.08
N LEU A 303 10.82 -2.24 -8.82
CA LEU A 303 11.89 -2.68 -9.70
C LEU A 303 11.70 -2.23 -11.17
N GLU A 304 10.57 -1.61 -11.51
CA GLU A 304 10.32 -1.10 -12.85
C GLU A 304 11.15 0.15 -13.15
N GLU A 305 11.67 0.23 -14.38
CA GLU A 305 12.49 1.36 -14.82
C GLU A 305 11.72 2.69 -14.74
N GLY A 306 12.26 3.63 -13.97
CA GLY A 306 11.68 4.94 -13.73
C GLY A 306 10.82 5.06 -12.47
N ASN A 307 10.50 3.94 -11.81
CA ASN A 307 9.72 3.89 -10.56
C ASN A 307 10.58 3.53 -9.32
N ASN A 308 11.87 3.27 -9.51
CA ASN A 308 12.82 2.85 -8.49
C ASN A 308 12.62 3.60 -7.15
N ASN A 309 12.23 2.85 -6.13
CA ASN A 309 12.06 3.37 -4.78
C ASN A 309 12.59 2.37 -3.76
N ASP A 310 13.70 2.74 -3.12
CA ASP A 310 14.41 1.88 -2.18
C ASP A 310 13.55 1.44 -0.99
N LEU A 311 12.62 2.29 -0.53
CA LEU A 311 11.74 1.98 0.60
C LEU A 311 10.72 0.90 0.22
N LEU A 312 10.06 1.05 -0.93
CA LEU A 312 9.13 0.04 -1.45
C LEU A 312 9.85 -1.27 -1.74
N GLU A 313 10.99 -1.22 -2.43
CA GLU A 313 11.75 -2.42 -2.76
C GLU A 313 12.18 -3.17 -1.49
N ARG A 314 12.86 -2.49 -0.58
CA ARG A 314 13.40 -3.07 0.66
C ARG A 314 12.29 -3.62 1.54
N GLY A 315 11.22 -2.86 1.74
CA GLY A 315 10.06 -3.29 2.51
C GLY A 315 9.36 -4.50 1.90
N ALA A 316 9.16 -4.51 0.59
CA ALA A 316 8.52 -5.62 -0.11
C ALA A 316 9.39 -6.89 -0.09
N ARG A 317 10.71 -6.78 -0.25
CA ARG A 317 11.64 -7.91 -0.11
C ARG A 317 11.57 -8.54 1.29
N ARG A 318 11.68 -7.71 2.33
CA ARG A 318 11.56 -8.18 3.73
C ARG A 318 10.22 -8.85 3.99
N ALA A 319 9.14 -8.28 3.45
CA ALA A 319 7.82 -8.86 3.55
C ALA A 319 7.72 -10.23 2.87
N LEU A 320 8.27 -10.41 1.66
CA LEU A 320 8.25 -11.71 0.99
C LEU A 320 9.09 -12.77 1.71
N VAL A 321 10.22 -12.38 2.31
CA VAL A 321 11.01 -13.26 3.19
C VAL A 321 10.21 -13.68 4.42
N GLY A 322 9.52 -12.72 5.07
CA GLY A 322 8.67 -13.00 6.24
C GLY A 322 7.39 -13.77 5.91
N LEU A 323 6.89 -13.68 4.67
CA LEU A 323 5.72 -14.40 4.19
C LEU A 323 6.03 -15.83 3.69
N PHE A 324 7.30 -16.26 3.76
CA PHE A 324 7.70 -17.61 3.37
C PHE A 324 6.83 -18.67 4.06
N GLY A 325 6.37 -19.65 3.28
CA GLY A 325 5.38 -20.63 3.70
C GLY A 325 4.00 -20.31 3.10
N GLU A 326 2.94 -20.40 3.91
CA GLU A 326 1.57 -20.22 3.42
C GLU A 326 1.29 -18.85 2.77
N GLY A 327 2.07 -17.82 3.13
CA GLY A 327 1.96 -16.48 2.54
C GLY A 327 2.31 -16.45 1.05
N TRP A 328 3.11 -17.41 0.57
CA TRP A 328 3.46 -17.56 -0.84
C TRP A 328 2.41 -18.34 -1.65
N CYS A 329 1.50 -19.07 -0.99
CA CYS A 329 0.48 -19.90 -1.64
C CYS A 329 -0.67 -19.06 -2.24
N ILE A 330 -0.30 -18.14 -3.13
CA ILE A 330 -1.15 -17.17 -3.83
C ILE A 330 -0.68 -17.00 -5.27
N GLU A 331 -1.61 -16.62 -6.14
CA GLU A 331 -1.38 -16.42 -7.57
C GLU A 331 -0.45 -15.24 -7.83
N GLU A 332 -0.56 -14.17 -7.04
CA GLU A 332 0.24 -12.96 -7.22
C GLU A 332 1.74 -13.20 -6.99
N PHE A 333 2.11 -14.17 -6.14
CA PHE A 333 3.51 -14.58 -5.98
C PHE A 333 3.98 -15.42 -7.17
N ALA A 334 3.16 -16.36 -7.64
CA ALA A 334 3.49 -17.20 -8.79
C ALA A 334 3.61 -16.42 -10.11
N ALA A 335 2.94 -15.27 -10.21
CA ALA A 335 3.01 -14.39 -11.37
C ALA A 335 4.28 -13.51 -11.40
N LEU A 336 5.14 -13.58 -10.38
CA LEU A 336 6.38 -12.80 -10.36
C LEU A 336 7.36 -13.30 -11.44
N PRO A 337 8.04 -12.38 -12.15
CA PRO A 337 9.15 -12.71 -13.03
C PRO A 337 10.26 -13.54 -12.34
N ASP A 338 10.86 -14.49 -13.06
CA ASP A 338 11.87 -15.41 -12.52
C ASP A 338 13.08 -14.71 -11.89
N ASN A 339 13.50 -13.57 -12.44
CA ASN A 339 14.60 -12.78 -11.89
C ASN A 339 14.25 -12.20 -10.51
N ILE A 340 13.00 -11.77 -10.31
CA ILE A 340 12.51 -11.27 -9.02
C ILE A 340 12.40 -12.43 -8.03
N THR A 341 11.80 -13.54 -8.45
CA THR A 341 11.68 -14.76 -7.63
C THR A 341 13.05 -15.30 -7.21
N GLY A 342 14.03 -15.36 -8.12
CA GLY A 342 15.41 -15.77 -7.81
C GLY A 342 16.09 -14.85 -6.80
N SER A 343 15.81 -13.54 -6.85
CA SER A 343 16.33 -12.57 -5.90
C SER A 343 15.72 -12.76 -4.50
N ILE A 344 14.40 -13.01 -4.41
CA ILE A 344 13.72 -13.34 -3.15
C ILE A 344 14.28 -14.63 -2.55
N LEU A 345 14.46 -15.67 -3.38
CA LEU A 345 15.04 -16.94 -2.93
C LEU A 345 16.42 -16.70 -2.33
N THR A 346 17.25 -15.86 -2.94
CA THR A 346 18.58 -15.50 -2.42
C THR A 346 18.50 -14.86 -1.03
N ASN A 347 17.59 -13.90 -0.82
CA ASN A 347 17.39 -13.27 0.48
C ASN A 347 16.89 -14.27 1.55
N ILE A 348 16.08 -15.25 1.16
CA ILE A 348 15.68 -16.32 2.08
C ILE A 348 16.85 -17.21 2.47
N ARG A 349 17.75 -17.55 1.53
CA ARG A 349 18.92 -18.38 1.85
C ARG A 349 19.78 -17.76 2.95
N GLU A 350 19.90 -16.44 2.97
CA GLU A 350 20.62 -15.68 3.99
C GLU A 350 19.97 -15.79 5.39
N MET A 351 18.67 -16.09 5.45
CA MET A 351 17.91 -16.24 6.71
C MET A 351 17.85 -17.67 7.24
N VAL A 352 18.24 -18.67 6.43
CA VAL A 352 18.25 -20.09 6.85
C VAL A 352 19.47 -20.35 7.73
N THR A 353 19.26 -20.38 9.04
CA THR A 353 20.29 -20.66 10.05
C THR A 353 19.87 -21.85 10.92
N ALA A 354 20.82 -22.43 11.66
CA ALA A 354 20.54 -23.53 12.58
C ALA A 354 19.49 -23.16 13.66
N SER A 355 19.42 -21.89 14.07
CA SER A 355 18.43 -21.40 15.04
C SER A 355 17.03 -21.25 14.47
N ASN A 356 16.89 -21.10 13.15
CA ASN A 356 15.61 -20.80 12.48
C ASN A 356 15.06 -21.99 11.68
N VAL A 357 15.86 -23.04 11.50
CA VAL A 357 15.57 -24.13 10.57
C VAL A 357 14.24 -24.82 10.86
N LEU A 358 13.89 -25.00 12.14
CA LEU A 358 12.65 -25.67 12.54
C LEU A 358 11.40 -24.83 12.26
N PRO A 359 11.31 -23.55 12.71
CA PRO A 359 10.21 -22.67 12.29
C PRO A 359 10.03 -22.59 10.75
N MET A 360 11.12 -22.46 10.00
CA MET A 360 11.06 -22.38 8.54
C MET A 360 10.64 -23.70 7.90
N LEU A 361 11.09 -24.85 8.43
CA LEU A 361 10.62 -26.17 7.99
C LEU A 361 9.10 -26.29 8.16
N PHE A 362 8.57 -25.85 9.30
CA PHE A 362 7.12 -25.92 9.56
C PHE A 362 6.35 -25.02 8.60
N ALA A 363 6.85 -23.83 8.30
CA ALA A 363 6.25 -22.95 7.31
C ALA A 363 6.25 -23.58 5.90
N ALA A 364 7.33 -24.24 5.51
CA ALA A 364 7.45 -24.93 4.23
C ALA A 364 6.48 -26.12 4.12
N GLU A 365 6.39 -26.97 5.13
CA GLU A 365 5.50 -28.15 5.08
C GLU A 365 4.02 -27.73 5.12
N LEU A 366 3.66 -26.70 5.88
CA LEU A 366 2.31 -26.12 5.84
C LEU A 366 1.94 -25.56 4.46
N ALA A 367 2.89 -24.91 3.78
CA ALA A 367 2.67 -24.43 2.42
C ALA A 367 2.41 -25.58 1.43
N LEU A 368 3.16 -26.67 1.54
CA LEU A 368 2.99 -27.83 0.65
C LEU A 368 1.63 -28.50 0.86
N ILE A 369 1.20 -28.70 2.11
CA ILE A 369 -0.14 -29.22 2.43
C ILE A 369 -1.22 -28.31 1.81
N ARG A 370 -1.06 -27.00 1.92
CA ARG A 370 -1.99 -26.03 1.34
C ARG A 370 -2.03 -26.04 -0.18
N LEU A 371 -0.93 -26.42 -0.84
CA LEU A 371 -0.83 -26.53 -2.30
C LEU A 371 -1.43 -27.85 -2.80
N GLU A 372 -1.33 -28.94 -2.04
CA GLU A 372 -1.97 -30.22 -2.35
C GLU A 372 -3.50 -30.07 -2.52
N ASP A 373 -4.12 -29.22 -1.69
CA ASP A 373 -5.56 -28.94 -1.73
C ASP A 373 -6.00 -28.07 -2.94
N ARG A 374 -5.07 -27.51 -3.72
CA ARG A 374 -5.38 -26.52 -4.77
C ARG A 374 -4.90 -26.98 -6.14
N GLN A 375 -5.80 -27.59 -6.90
CA GLN A 375 -5.63 -27.81 -8.34
C GLN A 375 -5.72 -26.49 -9.12
N LYS A 376 -4.67 -25.67 -9.06
CA LYS A 376 -4.54 -24.45 -9.85
C LYS A 376 -3.25 -24.47 -10.63
N ASP A 377 -3.27 -23.94 -11.84
CA ASP A 377 -2.14 -23.97 -12.79
C ASP A 377 -0.89 -23.26 -12.24
N TRP A 378 -1.05 -22.33 -11.30
CA TRP A 378 0.06 -21.62 -10.65
C TRP A 378 0.67 -22.37 -9.44
N GLY A 379 -0.01 -23.40 -8.92
CA GLY A 379 0.43 -24.16 -7.74
C GLY A 379 1.84 -24.76 -7.88
N PRO A 380 2.17 -25.44 -9.00
CA PRO A 380 3.49 -26.04 -9.22
C PRO A 380 4.65 -25.03 -9.21
N ILE A 381 4.41 -23.77 -9.61
CA ILE A 381 5.43 -22.72 -9.61
C ILE A 381 5.82 -22.35 -8.17
N VAL A 382 4.81 -22.18 -7.31
CA VAL A 382 5.02 -21.91 -5.89
C VAL A 382 5.63 -23.13 -5.20
N GLU A 383 5.14 -24.33 -5.53
CA GLU A 383 5.64 -25.60 -4.98
C GLU A 383 7.14 -25.75 -5.25
N SER A 384 7.58 -25.53 -6.50
CA SER A 384 9.00 -25.55 -6.88
C SER A 384 9.84 -24.58 -6.04
N SER A 385 9.32 -23.37 -5.81
CA SER A 385 9.99 -22.35 -4.98
C SER A 385 10.10 -22.76 -3.52
N ILE A 386 9.02 -23.32 -2.93
CA ILE A 386 9.02 -23.83 -1.56
C ILE A 386 9.96 -25.02 -1.41
N LEU A 387 9.95 -25.95 -2.37
CA LEU A 387 10.83 -27.12 -2.38
C LEU A 387 12.31 -26.74 -2.48
N SER A 388 12.65 -25.70 -3.25
CA SER A 388 14.02 -25.17 -3.34
C SER A 388 14.53 -24.70 -1.97
N VAL A 389 13.72 -23.94 -1.23
CA VAL A 389 14.07 -23.50 0.12
C VAL A 389 14.09 -24.67 1.10
N ARG A 390 13.13 -25.61 1.01
CA ARG A 390 13.07 -26.80 1.86
C ARG A 390 14.32 -27.67 1.72
N GLY A 391 14.86 -27.84 0.52
CA GLY A 391 16.13 -28.54 0.31
C GLY A 391 17.31 -27.89 1.05
N LEU A 392 17.37 -26.56 1.09
CA LEU A 392 18.38 -25.84 1.87
C LEU A 392 18.16 -26.03 3.39
N ILE A 393 16.91 -25.96 3.85
CA ILE A 393 16.52 -26.21 5.24
C ILE A 393 16.97 -27.61 5.67
N ASP A 394 16.67 -28.64 4.87
CA ASP A 394 17.06 -30.02 5.14
C ASP A 394 18.60 -30.14 5.28
N ASN A 395 19.35 -29.50 4.38
CA ASN A 395 20.83 -29.49 4.42
C ASN A 395 21.38 -28.81 5.69
N VAL A 396 20.85 -27.63 6.05
CA VAL A 396 21.30 -26.88 7.24
C VAL A 396 20.96 -27.65 8.52
N LEU A 397 19.77 -28.27 8.58
CA LEU A 397 19.35 -29.12 9.70
C LEU A 397 20.31 -30.30 9.87
N CYS A 398 20.66 -31.00 8.80
CA CYS A 398 21.54 -32.15 8.87
C CYS A 398 22.99 -31.77 9.20
N ALA A 399 23.49 -30.66 8.67
CA ALA A 399 24.84 -30.18 8.96
C ALA A 399 25.01 -29.68 10.41
N ASN A 400 23.93 -29.19 11.03
CA ASN A 400 23.98 -28.55 12.36
C ASN A 400 23.01 -29.20 13.36
N ALA A 401 22.77 -30.52 13.24
CA ALA A 401 21.71 -31.22 13.96
C ALA A 401 21.77 -31.04 15.48
N GLY A 402 22.98 -31.06 16.07
CA GLY A 402 23.19 -30.83 17.50
C GLY A 402 22.59 -29.49 17.95
N THR A 403 23.03 -28.39 17.32
CA THR A 403 22.51 -27.04 17.60
C THR A 403 21.01 -26.92 17.34
N CYS A 404 20.51 -27.54 16.25
CA CYS A 404 19.09 -27.49 15.90
C CYS A 404 18.20 -28.15 16.99
N PHE A 405 18.64 -29.28 17.54
CA PHE A 405 17.90 -29.98 18.60
C PHE A 405 18.11 -29.39 20.01
N GLU A 406 18.99 -28.42 20.17
CA GLU A 406 19.11 -27.64 21.42
C GLU A 406 18.20 -26.40 21.45
N THR A 407 17.64 -26.02 20.29
CA THR A 407 16.75 -24.86 20.17
C THR A 407 15.53 -24.98 21.08
N GLN A 408 15.01 -23.83 21.54
CA GLN A 408 13.79 -23.79 22.35
C GLN A 408 12.61 -24.40 21.59
N THR A 409 12.51 -24.15 20.28
CA THR A 409 11.45 -24.72 19.43
C THR A 409 11.42 -26.24 19.47
N TRP A 410 12.57 -26.92 19.41
CA TRP A 410 12.61 -28.38 19.57
C TRP A 410 12.23 -28.79 20.99
N ARG A 411 12.79 -28.13 22.01
CA ARG A 411 12.49 -28.45 23.41
C ARG A 411 11.01 -28.35 23.73
N ASP A 412 10.33 -27.32 23.22
CA ASP A 412 8.89 -27.12 23.38
C ASP A 412 8.07 -28.24 22.74
N LEU A 413 8.45 -28.69 21.53
CA LEU A 413 7.79 -29.83 20.86
C LEU A 413 7.94 -31.15 21.61
N MET A 414 9.05 -31.27 22.34
CA MET A 414 9.39 -32.46 23.09
C MET A 414 8.89 -32.45 24.53
N ASP A 415 8.35 -31.32 25.01
CA ASP A 415 7.78 -31.18 26.34
C ASP A 415 6.27 -31.51 26.32
N GLY A 416 5.93 -32.72 26.78
CA GLY A 416 4.55 -33.18 26.85
C GLY A 416 3.71 -32.55 27.96
N SER A 417 4.29 -31.70 28.81
CA SER A 417 3.59 -31.05 29.93
C SER A 417 2.86 -29.77 29.55
N ASN A 418 3.25 -29.17 28.42
CA ASN A 418 2.72 -27.88 28.01
C ASN A 418 1.37 -28.04 27.29
N LYS A 419 0.27 -27.89 28.05
CA LYS A 419 -1.11 -27.93 27.52
C LYS A 419 -1.37 -26.93 26.38
N ASN A 420 -0.53 -25.90 26.25
CA ASN A 420 -0.62 -24.89 25.20
C ASN A 420 0.19 -25.25 23.94
N VAL A 421 1.09 -26.25 23.98
CA VAL A 421 1.86 -26.73 22.82
C VAL A 421 1.12 -27.91 22.16
N GLY A 422 -0.14 -27.62 21.83
CA GLY A 422 -0.79 -27.91 20.55
C GLY A 422 -1.01 -29.35 20.11
N GLU A 423 -2.24 -29.60 19.66
CA GLU A 423 -2.77 -30.80 18.99
C GLU A 423 -1.90 -31.36 17.82
N ASN A 424 -0.86 -30.63 17.37
CA ASN A 424 -0.03 -30.96 16.20
C ASN A 424 1.47 -31.22 16.51
N ALA A 425 1.89 -31.32 17.78
CA ALA A 425 3.31 -31.58 18.12
C ALA A 425 3.84 -32.88 17.47
N PHE A 426 3.00 -33.92 17.44
CA PHE A 426 3.31 -35.19 16.80
C PHE A 426 3.57 -35.05 15.30
N GLU A 427 2.80 -34.20 14.61
CA GLU A 427 2.96 -33.92 13.19
C GLU A 427 4.25 -33.15 12.91
N LYS A 428 4.51 -32.08 13.68
CA LYS A 428 5.74 -31.28 13.55
C LYS A 428 6.99 -32.11 13.78
N VAL A 429 7.03 -32.96 14.81
CA VAL A 429 8.17 -33.89 15.01
C VAL A 429 8.36 -34.80 13.79
N THR A 430 7.28 -35.16 13.11
CA THR A 430 7.33 -36.03 11.94
C THR A 430 7.89 -35.33 10.73
N TRP A 431 7.54 -34.06 10.54
CA TRP A 431 8.17 -33.21 9.54
C TRP A 431 9.68 -33.10 9.79
N VAL A 432 10.10 -32.87 11.04
CA VAL A 432 11.53 -32.82 11.39
C VAL A 432 12.23 -34.14 11.07
N LEU A 433 11.66 -35.28 11.46
CA LEU A 433 12.26 -36.58 11.19
C LEU A 433 12.30 -36.89 9.69
N LYS A 434 11.28 -36.52 8.93
CA LYS A 434 11.29 -36.62 7.46
C LYS A 434 12.40 -35.76 6.86
N ALA A 435 12.56 -34.52 7.32
CA ALA A 435 13.64 -33.62 6.89
C ALA A 435 15.03 -34.21 7.16
N VAL A 436 15.24 -34.76 8.36
CA VAL A 436 16.49 -35.46 8.72
C VAL A 436 16.75 -36.63 7.78
N LEU A 437 15.74 -37.45 7.49
CA LEU A 437 15.90 -38.60 6.59
C LEU A 437 16.14 -38.18 5.14
N ARG A 438 15.57 -37.06 4.67
CA ARG A 438 15.81 -36.51 3.33
C ARG A 438 17.24 -35.98 3.18
N GLY A 439 17.78 -35.33 4.21
CA GLY A 439 19.16 -34.78 4.21
C GLY A 439 20.24 -35.75 4.73
N ALA A 440 19.85 -36.93 5.21
CA ALA A 440 20.78 -37.94 5.72
C ALA A 440 21.59 -38.56 4.58
N ASN A 441 22.88 -38.71 4.82
CA ASN A 441 23.82 -39.37 3.92
C ASN A 441 24.83 -40.19 4.76
N PRO A 442 25.61 -41.07 4.12
CA PRO A 442 26.67 -41.84 4.78
C PRO A 442 27.62 -41.04 5.68
N GLU A 443 27.91 -39.79 5.34
CA GLU A 443 28.91 -38.96 6.02
C GLU A 443 28.35 -38.32 7.31
N ASN A 444 27.06 -38.00 7.34
CA ASN A 444 26.42 -37.34 8.47
C ASN A 444 25.52 -38.27 9.31
N ALA A 445 25.25 -39.51 8.87
CA ALA A 445 24.31 -40.43 9.51
C ALA A 445 24.62 -40.69 11.00
N SER A 446 25.89 -40.94 11.33
CA SER A 446 26.31 -41.17 12.72
C SER A 446 26.11 -39.93 13.60
N ALA A 447 26.48 -38.75 13.10
CA ALA A 447 26.26 -37.49 13.82
C ALA A 447 24.77 -37.20 14.06
N LEU A 448 23.93 -37.45 13.05
CA LEU A 448 22.46 -37.31 13.16
C LEU A 448 21.88 -38.30 14.17
N TYR A 449 22.34 -39.55 14.17
CA TYR A 449 21.92 -40.57 15.11
C TYR A 449 22.23 -40.14 16.55
N GLN A 450 23.46 -39.66 16.80
CA GLN A 450 23.89 -39.19 18.11
C GLN A 450 23.13 -37.94 18.55
N ALA A 451 22.93 -36.96 17.66
CA ALA A 451 22.19 -35.74 17.96
C ALA A 451 20.73 -36.03 18.35
N LEU A 452 20.04 -36.90 17.59
CA LEU A 452 18.69 -37.35 17.93
C LEU A 452 18.65 -38.11 19.26
N GLY A 453 19.61 -39.01 19.49
CA GLY A 453 19.73 -39.78 20.73
C GLY A 453 19.94 -38.89 21.95
N SER A 454 20.86 -37.94 21.89
CA SER A 454 21.13 -36.98 22.97
C SER A 454 19.90 -36.13 23.29
N SER A 455 19.17 -35.69 22.27
CA SER A 455 17.92 -34.93 22.45
C SER A 455 16.77 -35.76 23.02
N ALA A 456 16.87 -37.10 23.05
CA ALA A 456 15.79 -38.01 23.44
C ALA A 456 15.56 -38.16 24.97
N HIS A 457 16.48 -37.66 25.81
CA HIS A 457 16.56 -37.99 27.24
C HIS A 457 15.62 -37.23 28.20
N SER A 458 14.61 -36.49 27.71
CA SER A 458 13.67 -35.79 28.61
C SER A 458 12.60 -36.74 29.17
N ARG A 459 12.39 -36.71 30.49
CA ARG A 459 11.67 -37.72 31.30
C ARG A 459 10.14 -37.75 31.16
N SER A 460 9.50 -36.86 30.39
CA SER A 460 8.03 -36.82 30.24
C SER A 460 7.57 -36.65 28.79
N ARG A 461 7.44 -37.76 28.05
CA ARG A 461 7.06 -37.75 26.62
C ARG A 461 5.91 -38.70 26.27
N PRO A 462 5.04 -38.33 25.32
CA PRO A 462 4.07 -39.26 24.72
C PRO A 462 4.75 -40.41 23.97
N PHE A 463 4.31 -41.65 24.20
CA PHE A 463 4.87 -42.87 23.59
C PHE A 463 4.92 -42.84 22.05
N SER A 464 3.94 -42.19 21.40
CA SER A 464 3.83 -42.10 19.94
C SER A 464 5.01 -41.35 19.30
N ILE A 465 5.53 -40.31 19.97
CA ILE A 465 6.67 -39.52 19.50
C ILE A 465 7.95 -40.35 19.60
N TRP A 466 8.13 -41.10 20.68
CA TRP A 466 9.31 -41.95 20.88
C TRP A 466 9.41 -43.04 19.83
N ALA A 467 8.29 -43.69 19.51
CA ALA A 467 8.24 -44.70 18.46
C ALA A 467 8.65 -44.13 17.08
N ARG A 468 8.37 -42.86 16.79
CA ARG A 468 8.81 -42.19 15.54
C ARG A 468 10.31 -41.92 15.54
N ILE A 469 10.86 -41.42 16.64
CA ILE A 469 12.31 -41.18 16.77
C ILE A 469 13.08 -42.49 16.65
N GLY A 470 12.65 -43.54 17.34
CA GLY A 470 13.30 -44.86 17.26
C GLY A 470 13.30 -45.42 15.83
N ARG A 471 12.20 -45.26 15.07
CA ARG A 471 12.18 -45.64 13.65
C ARG A 471 13.18 -44.86 12.81
N ALA A 472 13.27 -43.54 13.00
CA ALA A 472 14.25 -42.73 12.27
C ALA A 472 15.69 -43.11 12.62
N GLN A 473 15.99 -43.42 13.89
CA GLN A 473 17.30 -43.90 14.33
C GLN A 473 17.69 -45.23 13.68
N VAL A 474 16.74 -46.17 13.53
CA VAL A 474 16.98 -47.43 12.83
C VAL A 474 17.32 -47.20 11.37
N GLU A 475 16.64 -46.29 10.68
CA GLU A 475 16.94 -45.96 9.28
C GLU A 475 18.32 -45.28 9.13
N LEU A 476 18.69 -44.38 10.04
CA LEU A 476 20.02 -43.77 10.06
C LEU A 476 21.13 -44.81 10.30
N GLN A 477 20.89 -45.77 11.19
CA GLN A 477 21.84 -46.85 11.47
C GLN A 477 22.05 -47.76 10.25
N LYS A 478 21.00 -48.04 9.46
CA LYS A 478 21.13 -48.80 8.20
C LYS A 478 22.02 -48.07 7.20
N LEU A 479 21.88 -46.75 7.09
CA LEU A 479 22.70 -45.92 6.20
C LEU A 479 24.18 -45.96 6.61
N ASP A 480 24.47 -45.87 7.92
CA ASP A 480 25.85 -45.91 8.46
C ASP A 480 26.53 -47.28 8.24
N LEU A 481 25.78 -48.37 8.41
CA LEU A 481 26.28 -49.73 8.16
C LEU A 481 26.56 -49.98 6.67
N SER A 482 25.78 -49.37 5.77
CA SER A 482 26.02 -49.44 4.33
C SER A 482 27.30 -48.70 3.93
N ALA A 483 27.56 -47.54 4.54
CA ALA A 483 28.77 -46.74 4.36
C ALA A 483 30.02 -47.49 4.83
N SER A 484 29.93 -48.07 6.03
CA SER A 484 30.98 -48.88 6.64
C SER A 484 31.33 -50.10 5.79
N SER A 485 30.33 -50.74 5.16
CA SER A 485 30.53 -51.89 4.27
C SER A 485 31.20 -51.49 2.95
N ILE A 486 30.86 -50.32 2.40
CA ILE A 486 31.49 -49.78 1.18
C ILE A 486 32.92 -49.30 1.44
N GLN A 487 33.20 -48.66 2.58
CA GLN A 487 34.57 -48.31 2.98
C GLN A 487 35.42 -49.56 3.23
N ARG A 488 34.85 -50.63 3.82
CA ARG A 488 35.58 -51.90 4.03
C ARG A 488 35.89 -52.62 2.72
N LEU A 489 35.07 -52.44 1.68
CA LEU A 489 35.35 -52.92 0.32
C LEU A 489 36.43 -52.06 -0.37
N LYS A 490 36.38 -50.72 -0.25
CA LYS A 490 37.42 -49.83 -0.80
C LYS A 490 38.78 -49.99 -0.11
N LEU A 491 38.82 -50.31 1.19
CA LEU A 491 40.06 -50.58 1.91
C LEU A 491 40.63 -51.98 1.59
N GLY A 492 39.84 -52.88 1.00
CA GLY A 492 40.29 -54.19 0.50
C GLY A 492 40.86 -54.17 -0.93
N GLU A 493 40.63 -53.09 -1.69
CA GLU A 493 41.14 -52.94 -3.06
C GLU A 493 42.41 -52.07 -3.17
N THR A 494 42.85 -51.41 -2.10
CA THR A 494 44.02 -50.51 -2.14
C THR A 494 45.39 -51.17 -1.88
N ASP A 495 45.46 -52.49 -1.71
CA ASP A 495 46.75 -53.23 -1.64
C ASP A 495 47.19 -53.86 -2.96
N SER A 496 46.46 -53.62 -4.06
CA SER A 496 46.96 -53.96 -5.40
C SER A 496 46.78 -52.78 -6.34
N LEU A 497 47.88 -52.37 -6.99
CA LEU A 497 47.99 -51.32 -8.03
C LEU A 497 48.47 -49.95 -7.54
N LEU A 498 49.71 -49.94 -7.01
CA LEU A 498 50.63 -48.84 -7.26
C LEU A 498 51.24 -48.97 -8.66
N SER A 499 51.22 -47.86 -9.41
CA SER A 499 51.92 -47.50 -10.67
C SER A 499 50.91 -47.28 -11.81
N SER A 500 50.71 -46.10 -12.41
CA SER A 500 51.49 -44.86 -12.52
C SER A 500 50.52 -43.74 -13.00
N ALA A 501 50.41 -42.62 -12.28
CA ALA A 501 50.85 -41.25 -12.64
C ALA A 501 50.09 -40.46 -13.75
N ALA A 502 49.70 -39.22 -13.36
CA ALA A 502 49.38 -37.98 -14.12
C ALA A 502 48.18 -38.01 -15.10
N SER A 503 47.08 -37.26 -15.00
CA SER A 503 46.70 -35.89 -14.56
C SER A 503 46.94 -34.74 -15.57
N PHE A 504 45.86 -33.96 -15.75
CA PHE A 504 45.68 -32.63 -16.38
C PHE A 504 45.59 -32.56 -17.93
N TYR A 505 44.40 -32.28 -18.48
CA TYR A 505 43.88 -30.90 -18.66
C TYR A 505 42.40 -30.89 -19.10
N SER A 506 41.74 -29.84 -18.63
CA SER A 506 40.39 -29.35 -18.95
C SER A 506 40.34 -28.67 -20.34
N CYS A 507 39.15 -28.54 -20.96
CA CYS A 507 38.55 -27.25 -21.37
C CYS A 507 37.60 -27.31 -22.60
N ILE A 508 36.39 -26.79 -22.37
CA ILE A 508 35.72 -25.69 -23.10
C ILE A 508 34.99 -25.98 -24.44
N SER A 509 33.82 -25.32 -24.47
CA SER A 509 32.69 -25.18 -25.38
C SER A 509 32.95 -24.32 -26.64
N THR A 510 32.17 -24.46 -27.72
CA THR A 510 31.06 -23.57 -28.20
C THR A 510 31.02 -23.65 -29.76
N PRO A 511 30.16 -22.94 -30.51
CA PRO A 511 28.69 -22.86 -30.53
C PRO A 511 28.12 -23.14 -31.96
N SER A 512 26.80 -23.25 -32.13
CA SER A 512 26.18 -23.04 -33.46
C SER A 512 24.96 -22.13 -33.38
N ARG A 513 24.87 -21.25 -34.39
CA ARG A 513 23.97 -20.10 -34.58
C ARG A 513 22.61 -20.50 -35.18
N ILE A 514 21.57 -19.82 -34.69
CA ILE A 514 20.46 -19.10 -35.37
C ILE A 514 19.91 -19.59 -36.73
N ALA A 515 18.60 -19.84 -36.76
CA ALA A 515 17.57 -19.36 -37.72
C ALA A 515 16.20 -19.84 -37.20
N SER A 516 15.04 -19.20 -37.34
CA SER A 516 14.56 -17.88 -37.76
C SER A 516 13.03 -17.90 -37.56
N LEU A 517 12.46 -16.75 -37.21
CA LEU A 517 11.07 -16.29 -37.39
C LEU A 517 10.02 -17.22 -38.03
N SER A 518 8.86 -17.32 -37.37
CA SER A 518 7.55 -17.10 -38.00
C SER A 518 6.52 -16.62 -36.97
N GLU A 519 5.97 -15.43 -37.21
CA GLU A 519 4.67 -14.97 -36.72
C GLU A 519 3.57 -15.94 -37.17
N GLU A 520 2.58 -16.25 -36.34
CA GLU A 520 1.19 -15.84 -36.61
C GLU A 520 0.24 -16.15 -35.44
N ARG A 521 -0.80 -15.31 -35.39
CA ARG A 521 -1.92 -15.20 -34.46
C ARG A 521 -2.70 -16.50 -34.24
N ALA A 522 -3.23 -16.67 -33.02
CA ALA A 522 -4.64 -17.04 -32.81
C ALA A 522 -5.09 -16.79 -31.35
N ASN A 523 -6.03 -15.86 -31.21
CA ASN A 523 -7.26 -15.92 -30.41
C ASN A 523 -7.32 -16.88 -29.21
N ILE A 524 -7.43 -16.32 -28.00
CA ILE A 524 -8.26 -16.91 -26.94
C ILE A 524 -9.13 -15.82 -26.33
N ALA A 525 -10.43 -15.93 -26.59
CA ALA A 525 -11.48 -15.17 -25.92
C ALA A 525 -11.64 -15.68 -24.48
N GLY A 526 -11.60 -14.77 -23.51
CA GLY A 526 -11.81 -15.07 -22.09
C GLY A 526 -12.64 -13.96 -21.45
N TYR A 527 -13.92 -14.26 -21.25
CA TYR A 527 -14.93 -13.50 -20.52
C TYR A 527 -14.40 -12.79 -19.26
N ASN A 528 -14.73 -11.51 -19.10
CA ASN A 528 -14.54 -10.75 -17.86
C ASN A 528 -15.87 -10.06 -17.47
N PRO A 529 -16.43 -10.28 -16.26
CA PRO A 529 -17.65 -9.61 -15.81
C PRO A 529 -17.29 -8.43 -14.89
N TYR A 530 -17.11 -7.24 -15.46
CA TYR A 530 -17.16 -5.98 -14.71
C TYR A 530 -17.94 -4.93 -15.50
N LEU A 531 -19.27 -5.05 -15.45
CA LEU A 531 -20.19 -3.96 -15.73
C LEU A 531 -20.55 -3.31 -14.40
N SER A 532 -20.14 -2.06 -14.21
CA SER A 532 -20.90 -1.00 -13.54
C SER A 532 -20.06 0.29 -13.50
N ALA A 533 -20.11 1.06 -14.59
CA ALA A 533 -19.81 2.48 -14.55
C ALA A 533 -21.05 3.26 -15.02
N LEU A 534 -21.58 4.04 -14.07
CA LEU A 534 -22.11 5.39 -14.24
C LEU A 534 -23.08 5.67 -15.40
N ASP A 535 -24.35 5.84 -15.02
CA ASP A 535 -25.20 6.85 -15.65
C ASP A 535 -25.36 8.04 -14.68
N LEU A 536 -25.24 9.25 -15.22
CA LEU A 536 -25.10 10.51 -14.48
C LEU A 536 -26.33 11.38 -14.81
N ALA A 537 -27.47 11.00 -14.25
CA ALA A 537 -28.63 11.88 -14.07
C ALA A 537 -29.48 11.31 -12.93
N THR A 538 -29.92 12.19 -12.01
CA THR A 538 -30.76 11.90 -10.82
C THR A 538 -30.08 11.06 -9.72
N ILE A 539 -29.39 11.75 -8.80
CA ILE A 539 -28.90 11.15 -7.55
C ILE A 539 -30.03 11.16 -6.52
N SER A 540 -30.62 9.98 -6.26
CA SER A 540 -31.34 9.71 -5.00
C SER A 540 -30.33 9.19 -3.98
N LEU A 541 -30.29 9.80 -2.79
CA LEU A 541 -29.42 9.39 -1.68
C LEU A 541 -30.06 8.22 -0.93
N TYR A 542 -29.68 6.99 -1.27
CA TYR A 542 -29.98 5.83 -0.43
C TYR A 542 -28.95 5.74 0.69
N SER A 543 -29.41 5.76 1.95
CA SER A 543 -28.58 5.42 3.10
C SER A 543 -28.82 3.97 3.48
N LEU A 544 -27.75 3.17 3.54
CA LEU A 544 -27.79 1.76 3.90
C LEU A 544 -27.28 1.61 5.34
N ALA A 545 -28.18 1.37 6.29
CA ALA A 545 -27.80 1.05 7.66
C ALA A 545 -27.98 -0.46 7.90
N SER A 546 -26.87 -1.15 8.18
CA SER A 546 -26.87 -2.57 8.54
C SER A 546 -26.51 -2.72 10.02
N SER A 547 -27.42 -3.28 10.81
CA SER A 547 -27.19 -3.63 12.22
C SER A 547 -27.23 -5.15 12.40
N ARG A 548 -26.24 -5.70 13.11
CA ARG A 548 -26.21 -7.10 13.55
C ARG A 548 -26.50 -7.14 15.04
N THR A 549 -27.63 -7.73 15.43
CA THR A 549 -27.92 -8.03 16.84
C THR A 549 -27.74 -9.52 17.11
N VAL A 550 -27.01 -9.84 18.17
CA VAL A 550 -26.86 -11.20 18.70
C VAL A 550 -28.01 -11.48 19.67
N THR A 551 -28.74 -12.57 19.46
CA THR A 551 -29.66 -13.16 20.45
C THR A 551 -29.43 -14.67 20.55
N THR A 552 -29.72 -15.22 21.72
CA THR A 552 -29.15 -16.43 22.34
C THR A 552 -29.57 -17.80 21.73
N ASP A 553 -28.70 -18.78 22.04
CA ASP A 553 -28.78 -20.26 22.11
C ASP A 553 -29.39 -21.15 21.01
N TYR A 554 -29.95 -20.61 19.93
CA TYR A 554 -30.20 -21.42 18.72
C TYR A 554 -29.77 -20.66 17.46
N GLY A 555 -28.57 -20.98 16.97
CA GLY A 555 -27.83 -20.24 15.95
C GLY A 555 -28.50 -20.13 14.57
N LEU A 556 -29.34 -19.12 14.39
CA LEU A 556 -29.78 -18.62 13.10
C LEU A 556 -29.56 -17.10 13.03
N TYR A 557 -28.66 -16.66 12.15
CA TYR A 557 -28.39 -15.25 11.91
C TYR A 557 -29.47 -14.67 10.99
N TYR A 558 -30.24 -13.69 11.47
CA TYR A 558 -31.13 -12.90 10.64
C TYR A 558 -30.49 -11.54 10.34
N THR A 559 -30.39 -11.18 9.06
CA THR A 559 -30.03 -9.83 8.64
C THR A 559 -31.31 -9.06 8.39
N ARG A 560 -31.61 -8.03 9.20
CA ARG A 560 -32.71 -7.10 8.93
C ARG A 560 -32.20 -5.95 8.08
N TRP A 561 -32.85 -5.72 6.95
CA TRP A 561 -32.57 -4.59 6.06
C TRP A 561 -33.66 -3.56 6.25
N ALA A 562 -33.28 -2.34 6.62
CA ALA A 562 -34.17 -1.19 6.60
C ALA A 562 -33.74 -0.30 5.42
N VAL A 563 -34.64 -0.13 4.45
CA VAL A 563 -34.45 0.79 3.33
C VAL A 563 -35.31 2.01 3.61
N SER A 564 -34.68 3.16 3.82
CA SER A 564 -35.38 4.44 3.86
C SER A 564 -35.21 5.12 2.50
N GLN A 565 -36.33 5.49 1.88
CA GLN A 565 -36.38 6.23 0.63
C GLN A 565 -36.92 7.62 0.95
N GLU A 566 -36.07 8.64 0.91
CA GLU A 566 -36.52 10.03 0.95
C GLU A 566 -36.72 10.53 -0.48
N THR A 567 -37.98 10.69 -0.88
CA THR A 567 -38.37 11.34 -2.14
C THR A 567 -38.34 12.85 -1.94
N ILE A 568 -37.37 13.53 -2.54
CA ILE A 568 -37.38 15.00 -2.69
C ILE A 568 -38.24 15.31 -3.91
N GLN A 569 -39.44 15.82 -3.68
CA GLN A 569 -40.30 16.35 -4.73
C GLN A 569 -40.15 17.89 -4.70
N GLU A 570 -39.80 18.47 -5.84
CA GLU A 570 -39.79 19.93 -6.03
C GLU A 570 -41.18 20.50 -5.73
N SER A 571 -41.29 21.34 -4.69
CA SER A 571 -42.35 22.33 -4.59
C SER A 571 -41.89 23.50 -3.74
N GLU A 572 -42.03 24.69 -4.29
CA GLU A 572 -41.81 25.97 -3.64
C GLU A 572 -42.68 26.16 -2.39
N SER A 573 -42.10 26.90 -1.45
CA SER A 573 -42.75 27.70 -0.42
C SER A 573 -43.19 27.02 0.91
N ILE A 574 -42.79 27.68 2.00
CA ILE A 574 -43.51 27.87 3.28
C ILE A 574 -43.13 26.97 4.49
N ARG A 575 -42.44 27.67 5.43
CA ARG A 575 -42.56 27.70 6.91
C ARG A 575 -41.84 26.68 7.79
N THR A 576 -40.91 27.25 8.58
CA THR A 576 -40.63 27.00 10.01
C THR A 576 -41.44 25.89 10.69
N ILE A 577 -40.74 24.82 11.09
CA ILE A 577 -41.22 23.91 12.15
C ILE A 577 -40.09 23.65 13.16
N THR A 578 -40.40 24.04 14.38
CA THR A 578 -39.66 23.92 15.63
C THR A 578 -39.53 22.45 16.05
N ARG A 579 -38.31 22.04 16.45
CA ARG A 579 -37.97 20.69 16.93
C ARG A 579 -38.53 20.47 18.35
N ARG A 580 -39.60 19.69 18.49
CA ARG A 580 -40.08 19.18 19.79
C ARG A 580 -39.26 17.95 20.20
N ARG A 581 -38.65 18.00 21.38
CA ARG A 581 -38.14 16.83 22.12
C ARG A 581 -39.32 16.11 22.79
N SER A 582 -39.31 14.77 22.79
CA SER A 582 -40.10 13.97 23.71
C SER A 582 -39.30 12.72 24.06
N TRP A 583 -38.95 12.63 25.35
CA TRP A 583 -38.77 11.39 26.08
C TRP A 583 -40.17 10.92 26.50
N ASP A 584 -40.45 9.62 26.42
CA ASP A 584 -40.75 8.80 27.61
C ASP A 584 -41.24 7.39 27.24
N SER A 585 -40.66 6.44 27.96
CA SER A 585 -40.89 5.00 27.92
C SER A 585 -42.09 4.63 28.79
N PHE A 586 -42.99 3.79 28.28
CA PHE A 586 -44.09 3.24 29.06
C PHE A 586 -43.63 2.10 29.99
N GLN A 587 -44.03 2.24 31.25
CA GLN A 587 -43.88 1.32 32.36
C GLN A 587 -45.09 0.38 32.37
N ASN A 588 -44.87 -0.94 32.27
CA ASN A 588 -45.93 -1.94 32.45
C ASN A 588 -46.10 -2.23 33.96
N GLN A 589 -47.28 -1.92 34.49
CA GLN A 589 -47.77 -2.45 35.76
C GLN A 589 -48.60 -3.71 35.50
N ILE A 590 -48.23 -4.80 36.17
CA ILE A 590 -49.02 -6.02 36.32
C ILE A 590 -49.66 -5.94 37.72
N GLU A 591 -50.99 -5.90 37.78
CA GLU A 591 -51.74 -6.16 39.02
C GLU A 591 -51.96 -7.67 39.21
N PRO A 592 -51.91 -8.18 40.45
CA PRO A 592 -52.41 -9.50 40.78
C PRO A 592 -53.81 -9.43 41.44
N GLY A 593 -54.74 -10.23 40.92
CA GLY A 593 -56.04 -10.49 41.56
C GLY A 593 -56.25 -11.99 41.74
N HIS A 594 -56.34 -12.41 43.00
CA HIS A 594 -56.67 -13.75 43.49
C HIS A 594 -58.01 -14.30 42.95
N PHE A 595 -58.34 -15.60 42.92
CA PHE A 595 -57.67 -16.90 43.15
C PHE A 595 -58.62 -17.99 42.63
N SER A 596 -58.06 -19.10 42.14
CA SER A 596 -58.70 -20.31 41.53
C SER A 596 -58.73 -20.34 40.02
#